data_AF-A0A1V5D495-F1
#
_entry.id   AF-A0A1V5D495-F1
#
_cell.length_a   1.000
_cell.length_b   1.000
_cell.length_c   1.000
_cell.angle_alpha   90.00
_cell.angle_beta   90.00
_cell.angle_gamma   90.00
#
_symmetry.space_group_name_H-M   'P 1'
#
loop_
_entity.id
_entity.type
_entity.pdbx_description
1 polymer ?
#
loop_
_entity_poly.entity_id
_entity_poly.type
_entity_poly.pdbx_seq_one_letter_code
_entity_poly.pdbx_strand_id
1 'polypeptide(L)'
;MTSTKKRWLIVGGIALLCLITGTAVLVSLSGTFLKARIERAMDDNVKAGSVEIAWGTVTVKDLVFFREGREVGTVKAVDIRADFLGILKKKISISRVDIDEPDLNILMDRKGKIVLPVSLPDQGRQEKTSETKEPVVVEIETLTIRDGKVRFEDRSAARPVILRFDDVRADVEKIAFPSADQWTKYDLSALLNGPDHKGIIAASGKTNFKTEETRAKATLKNVDLPLFRPYIEKKGDLPIEKGFIDMNVNVGVAKKHIRAPGILVLNDLQFGSGKGMGDTVLGIPRSMVLGLLKSGGNKIDLNFIIEGDLDNPRFSIRENLLKRTTVALAGKMGLSVKEVGEGMVSGTSKLFEETTKTIKGLFTK
;
A
#
# COMPACT_ATOMS: atom_id res chain seq x y z
N MET A 1 66.63 8.36 -25.57
CA MET A 1 65.52 8.86 -24.70
C MET A 1 66.12 9.72 -23.59
N THR A 2 65.77 11.00 -23.52
CA THR A 2 66.41 11.98 -22.65
C THR A 2 65.97 11.81 -21.18
N SER A 3 66.90 12.04 -20.24
CA SER A 3 66.74 11.93 -18.78
C SER A 3 65.49 12.64 -18.22
N THR A 4 65.04 13.71 -18.88
CA THR A 4 63.81 14.45 -18.58
C THR A 4 62.53 13.65 -18.84
N LYS A 5 62.43 12.86 -19.92
CA LYS A 5 61.23 12.05 -20.20
C LYS A 5 61.05 10.88 -19.21
N LYS A 6 62.15 10.34 -18.67
CA LYS A 6 62.12 9.27 -17.66
C LYS A 6 61.68 9.79 -16.29
N ARG A 7 62.03 11.04 -15.94
CA ARG A 7 61.57 11.72 -14.70
C ARG A 7 60.08 12.06 -14.74
N TRP A 8 59.54 12.51 -15.87
CA TRP A 8 58.10 12.78 -16.01
C TRP A 8 57.22 11.53 -15.98
N LEU A 9 57.72 10.39 -16.47
CA LEU A 9 57.01 9.10 -16.36
C LEU A 9 56.98 8.56 -14.92
N ILE A 10 58.04 8.78 -14.14
CA ILE A 10 58.11 8.38 -12.73
C ILE A 10 57.24 9.30 -11.86
N VAL A 11 57.27 10.61 -12.10
CA VAL A 11 56.41 11.58 -11.41
C VAL A 11 54.94 11.39 -11.78
N GLY A 12 54.62 11.09 -13.05
CA GLY A 12 53.27 10.75 -13.50
C GLY A 12 52.77 9.43 -12.92
N GLY A 13 53.62 8.41 -12.80
CA GLY A 13 53.29 7.13 -12.17
C GLY A 13 53.04 7.27 -10.66
N ILE A 14 53.84 8.07 -9.95
CA ILE A 14 53.66 8.35 -8.52
C ILE A 14 52.42 9.21 -8.28
N ALA A 15 52.11 10.18 -9.17
CA ALA A 15 50.88 10.96 -9.10
C ALA A 15 49.63 10.09 -9.34
N LEU A 16 49.67 9.16 -10.30
CA LEU A 16 48.58 8.21 -10.57
C LEU A 16 48.40 7.24 -9.39
N LEU A 17 49.49 6.77 -8.78
CA LEU A 17 49.47 5.85 -7.64
C LEU A 17 49.04 6.56 -6.35
N CYS A 18 49.36 7.84 -6.17
CA CYS A 18 48.79 8.71 -5.13
C CYS A 18 47.32 9.10 -5.39
N LEU A 19 46.88 9.17 -6.65
CA LEU A 19 45.48 9.37 -7.01
C LEU A 19 44.66 8.10 -6.77
N ILE A 20 45.21 6.92 -7.07
CA ILE A 20 44.60 5.60 -6.84
C ILE A 20 44.61 5.25 -5.34
N THR A 21 45.72 5.47 -4.64
CA THR A 21 45.77 5.28 -3.18
C THR A 21 44.99 6.36 -2.46
N GLY A 22 44.99 7.61 -2.93
CA GLY A 22 44.16 8.70 -2.41
C GLY A 22 42.67 8.48 -2.63
N THR A 23 42.25 7.92 -3.77
CA THR A 23 40.84 7.52 -4.01
C THR A 23 40.47 6.28 -3.19
N ALA A 24 41.35 5.28 -3.05
CA ALA A 24 41.11 4.14 -2.18
C ALA A 24 41.04 4.54 -0.69
N VAL A 25 41.89 5.48 -0.27
CA VAL A 25 41.89 6.08 1.08
C VAL A 25 40.65 6.94 1.27
N LEU A 26 40.21 7.73 0.29
CA LEU A 26 38.95 8.47 0.31
C LEU A 26 37.71 7.55 0.31
N VAL A 27 37.74 6.40 -0.37
CA VAL A 27 36.69 5.37 -0.33
C VAL A 27 36.68 4.65 1.03
N SER A 28 37.85 4.43 1.64
CA SER A 28 37.93 3.82 2.99
C SER A 28 37.56 4.79 4.12
N LEU A 29 37.93 6.08 3.98
CA LEU A 29 37.58 7.15 4.89
C LEU A 29 36.10 7.53 4.75
N SER A 30 35.57 7.57 3.53
CA SER A 30 34.13 7.73 3.30
C SER A 30 33.36 6.49 3.75
N GLY A 31 33.88 5.29 3.54
CA GLY A 31 33.33 4.05 4.06
C GLY A 31 33.18 4.09 5.59
N THR A 32 34.21 4.53 6.31
CA THR A 32 34.19 4.61 7.80
C THR A 32 33.31 5.76 8.31
N PHE A 33 33.36 6.93 7.66
CA PHE A 33 32.57 8.11 8.05
C PHE A 33 31.09 7.96 7.69
N LEU A 34 30.79 7.40 6.51
CA LEU A 34 29.44 7.11 6.04
C LEU A 34 28.87 5.91 6.80
N LYS A 35 29.66 4.88 7.11
CA LYS A 35 29.25 3.80 8.04
C LYS A 35 28.93 4.37 9.41
N ALA A 36 29.79 5.18 10.03
CA ALA A 36 29.49 5.81 11.32
C ALA A 36 28.28 6.77 11.28
N ARG A 37 27.96 7.36 10.12
CA ARG A 37 26.80 8.25 9.95
C ARG A 37 25.52 7.49 9.60
N ILE A 38 25.61 6.38 8.89
CA ILE A 38 24.53 5.42 8.66
C ILE A 38 24.22 4.69 9.97
N GLU A 39 25.23 4.24 10.72
CA GLU A 39 25.10 3.65 12.06
C GLU A 39 24.59 4.65 13.11
N ARG A 40 24.88 5.95 12.98
CA ARG A 40 24.22 6.98 13.81
C ARG A 40 22.81 7.36 13.33
N ALA A 41 22.51 7.20 12.04
CA ALA A 41 21.19 7.44 11.48
C ALA A 41 20.24 6.25 11.75
N MET A 42 20.80 5.04 11.87
CA MET A 42 20.17 3.88 12.44
C MET A 42 20.12 4.07 13.96
N ASP A 43 18.99 4.57 14.45
CA ASP A 43 18.67 4.65 15.88
C ASP A 43 18.63 3.24 16.52
N ASP A 44 18.38 3.12 17.83
CA ASP A 44 18.17 1.83 18.53
C ASP A 44 17.08 0.94 17.88
N ASN A 45 16.28 1.54 16.99
CA ASN A 45 15.19 0.96 16.25
C ASN A 45 15.61 0.28 14.93
N VAL A 46 16.88 0.33 14.50
CA VAL A 46 17.34 -0.34 13.27
C VAL A 46 18.71 -0.99 13.50
N LYS A 47 18.84 -2.27 13.16
CA LYS A 47 20.13 -2.98 13.14
C LYS A 47 20.43 -3.47 11.73
N ALA A 48 21.70 -3.52 11.37
CA ALA A 48 22.16 -4.10 10.12
C ALA A 48 23.24 -5.13 10.42
N GLY A 49 23.22 -6.28 9.74
CA GLY A 49 24.27 -7.29 9.84
C GLY A 49 25.58 -6.83 9.20
N SER A 50 25.49 -6.24 8.01
CA SER A 50 26.65 -5.66 7.33
C SER A 50 26.28 -4.44 6.49
N VAL A 51 27.24 -3.51 6.38
CA VAL A 51 27.15 -2.36 5.48
C VAL A 51 28.41 -2.38 4.62
N GLU A 52 28.22 -2.61 3.33
CA GLU A 52 29.26 -2.59 2.30
C GLU A 52 29.15 -1.29 1.50
N ILE A 53 30.26 -0.57 1.36
CA ILE A 53 30.30 0.70 0.62
C ILE A 53 31.34 0.56 -0.47
N ALA A 54 30.91 0.77 -1.71
CA ALA A 54 31.74 0.83 -2.89
C ALA A 54 31.55 2.17 -3.60
N TRP A 55 32.40 2.47 -4.59
CA TRP A 55 32.20 3.68 -5.40
C TRP A 55 30.84 3.63 -6.09
N GLY A 56 29.97 4.62 -5.84
CA GLY A 56 28.64 4.63 -6.46
C GLY A 56 27.57 3.84 -5.70
N THR A 57 27.92 2.97 -4.76
CA THR A 57 26.99 1.95 -4.24
C THR A 57 27.11 1.76 -2.73
N VAL A 58 25.97 1.66 -2.05
CA VAL A 58 25.86 1.27 -0.65
C VAL A 58 24.95 0.05 -0.59
N THR A 59 25.46 -1.05 -0.05
CA THR A 59 24.71 -2.29 0.16
C THR A 59 24.58 -2.54 1.64
N VAL A 60 23.35 -2.72 2.12
CA VAL A 60 23.07 -3.04 3.52
C VAL A 60 22.39 -4.40 3.57
N LYS A 61 22.93 -5.33 4.36
CA LYS A 61 22.39 -6.70 4.49
C LYS A 61 21.88 -6.96 5.91
N ASP A 62 20.88 -7.83 5.98
CA ASP A 62 20.28 -8.32 7.22
C ASP A 62 19.81 -7.15 8.11
N LEU A 63 18.99 -6.29 7.52
CA LEU A 63 18.33 -5.20 8.23
C LEU A 63 17.24 -5.77 9.12
N VAL A 64 17.20 -5.30 10.36
CA VAL A 64 16.16 -5.64 11.33
C VAL A 64 15.63 -4.35 11.94
N PHE A 65 14.32 -4.16 11.85
CA PHE A 65 13.60 -3.02 12.42
C PHE A 65 13.01 -3.40 13.77
N PHE A 66 13.24 -2.55 14.75
CA PHE A 66 12.71 -2.66 16.10
C PHE A 66 11.78 -1.49 16.41
N ARG A 67 10.77 -1.74 17.24
CA ARG A 67 9.92 -0.71 17.80
C ARG A 67 9.50 -1.14 19.20
N GLU A 68 9.74 -0.27 20.18
CA GLU A 68 9.49 -0.58 21.61
C GLU A 68 10.13 -1.90 22.03
N GLY A 69 11.35 -2.17 21.55
CA GLY A 69 12.10 -3.39 21.85
C GLY A 69 11.61 -4.67 21.15
N ARG A 70 10.58 -4.58 20.29
CA ARG A 70 10.07 -5.72 19.51
C ARG A 70 10.51 -5.61 18.05
N GLU A 71 10.90 -6.73 17.47
CA GLU A 71 11.13 -6.83 16.03
C GLU A 71 9.81 -6.59 15.28
N VAL A 72 9.83 -5.67 14.34
CA VAL A 72 8.66 -5.28 13.52
C VAL A 72 8.85 -5.52 12.04
N GLY A 73 10.07 -5.87 11.61
CA GLY A 73 10.32 -6.35 10.26
C GLY A 73 11.80 -6.55 9.97
N THR A 74 12.08 -7.17 8.85
CA THR A 74 13.43 -7.43 8.35
C THR A 74 13.54 -7.09 6.88
N VAL A 75 14.76 -6.87 6.39
CA VAL A 75 15.05 -6.81 4.95
C VAL A 75 16.37 -7.52 4.72
N LYS A 76 16.39 -8.47 3.79
CA LYS A 76 17.59 -9.24 3.51
C LYS A 76 18.70 -8.37 2.92
N ALA A 77 18.37 -7.55 1.92
CA ALA A 77 19.32 -6.62 1.36
C ALA A 77 18.67 -5.33 0.83
N VAL A 78 19.39 -4.23 0.95
CA VAL A 78 19.06 -2.95 0.31
C VAL A 78 20.30 -2.45 -0.43
N ASP A 79 20.19 -2.31 -1.74
CA ASP A 79 21.24 -1.77 -2.60
C ASP A 79 20.86 -0.36 -3.06
N ILE A 80 21.68 0.63 -2.71
CA ILE A 80 21.49 2.03 -3.07
C ILE A 80 22.60 2.44 -4.00
N ARG A 81 22.25 2.88 -5.21
CA ARG A 81 23.21 3.45 -6.17
C ARG A 81 23.03 4.96 -6.27
N ALA A 82 24.00 5.70 -5.79
CA ALA A 82 23.99 7.17 -5.85
C ALA A 82 24.82 7.69 -7.02
N ASP A 83 24.34 8.76 -7.66
CA ASP A 83 25.17 9.52 -8.59
C ASP A 83 25.97 10.56 -7.82
N PHE A 84 27.20 10.19 -7.42
CA PHE A 84 28.08 11.07 -6.65
C PHE A 84 28.54 12.31 -7.44
N LEU A 85 28.38 12.36 -8.76
CA LEU A 85 28.65 13.57 -9.56
C LEU A 85 27.57 14.65 -9.36
N GLY A 86 26.35 14.25 -8.96
CA GLY A 86 25.23 15.15 -8.65
C GLY A 86 25.38 15.91 -7.33
N ILE A 87 26.16 15.38 -6.37
CA ILE A 87 26.37 15.97 -5.04
C ILE A 87 27.01 17.36 -5.13
N LEU A 88 27.82 17.63 -6.15
CA LEU A 88 28.39 18.96 -6.42
C LEU A 88 27.33 20.02 -6.80
N LYS A 89 26.11 19.61 -7.19
CA LYS A 89 25.02 20.49 -7.64
C LYS A 89 23.96 20.77 -6.56
N LYS A 90 24.22 20.47 -5.28
CA LYS A 90 23.24 20.58 -4.16
C LYS A 90 21.96 19.74 -4.33
N LYS A 91 21.95 18.75 -5.23
CA LYS A 91 20.88 17.75 -5.36
C LYS A 91 21.45 16.37 -5.07
N ILE A 92 20.83 15.64 -4.15
CA ILE A 92 21.18 14.23 -3.91
C ILE A 92 20.31 13.39 -4.84
N SER A 93 20.89 12.88 -5.92
CA SER A 93 20.22 11.99 -6.86
C SER A 93 20.64 10.54 -6.60
N ILE A 94 19.68 9.71 -6.25
CA ILE A 94 19.82 8.27 -6.12
C ILE A 94 19.31 7.66 -7.43
N SER A 95 20.22 7.06 -8.18
CA SER A 95 19.87 6.42 -9.45
C SER A 95 19.03 5.16 -9.27
N ARG A 96 19.26 4.41 -8.19
CA ARG A 96 18.51 3.17 -7.92
C ARG A 96 18.50 2.83 -6.44
N VAL A 97 17.36 2.29 -5.99
CA VAL A 97 17.22 1.58 -4.71
C VAL A 97 16.60 0.22 -5.01
N ASP A 98 17.32 -0.87 -4.73
CA ASP A 98 16.78 -2.23 -4.82
C ASP A 98 16.58 -2.77 -3.39
N ILE A 99 15.39 -3.26 -3.07
CA ILE A 99 15.03 -3.83 -1.77
C ILE A 99 14.67 -5.30 -1.98
N ASP A 100 15.47 -6.18 -1.38
CA ASP A 100 15.36 -7.63 -1.55
C ASP A 100 14.78 -8.29 -0.30
N GLU A 101 13.74 -9.10 -0.51
CA GLU A 101 13.03 -9.86 0.52
C GLU A 101 12.68 -9.03 1.78
N PRO A 102 11.98 -7.89 1.66
CA PRO A 102 11.48 -7.19 2.85
C PRO A 102 10.36 -8.00 3.51
N ASP A 103 10.42 -8.23 4.82
CA ASP A 103 9.35 -8.81 5.63
C ASP A 103 8.88 -7.78 6.65
N LEU A 104 7.68 -7.21 6.42
CA LEU A 104 7.21 -6.05 7.18
C LEU A 104 5.88 -6.33 7.87
N ASN A 105 5.78 -5.95 9.14
CA ASN A 105 4.51 -5.87 9.85
C ASN A 105 3.97 -4.44 9.79
N ILE A 106 2.82 -4.27 9.15
CA ILE A 106 2.10 -3.00 9.06
C ILE A 106 0.84 -3.10 9.91
N LEU A 107 0.64 -2.09 10.77
CA LEU A 107 -0.52 -2.03 11.65
C LEU A 107 -1.39 -0.83 11.27
N MET A 108 -2.69 -1.01 11.19
CA MET A 108 -3.67 0.08 11.24
C MET A 108 -4.30 0.09 12.63
N ASP A 109 -4.19 1.21 13.33
CA ASP A 109 -4.71 1.34 14.68
C ASP A 109 -6.25 1.45 14.70
N ARG A 110 -6.84 1.47 15.91
CA ARG A 110 -8.29 1.59 16.10
C ARG A 110 -8.89 2.90 15.55
N LYS A 111 -8.07 3.91 15.30
CA LYS A 111 -8.47 5.20 14.72
C LYS A 111 -8.30 5.22 13.20
N GLY A 112 -7.83 4.13 12.59
CA GLY A 112 -7.57 4.03 11.15
C GLY A 112 -6.23 4.62 10.72
N LYS A 113 -5.33 4.96 11.66
CA LYS A 113 -4.00 5.48 11.33
C LYS A 113 -3.06 4.31 11.03
N ILE A 114 -2.37 4.38 9.89
CA ILE A 114 -1.31 3.43 9.56
C ILE A 114 -0.08 3.72 10.44
N VAL A 115 0.40 2.67 11.06
CA VAL A 115 1.56 2.61 11.93
C VAL A 115 2.59 1.76 11.21
N LEU A 116 3.56 2.43 10.59
CA LEU A 116 4.67 1.77 9.89
C LEU A 116 5.68 1.21 10.90
N PRO A 117 6.39 0.12 10.53
CA PRO A 117 7.44 -0.45 11.38
C PRO A 117 8.58 0.54 11.61
N VAL A 118 8.86 1.39 10.62
CA VAL A 118 9.88 2.44 10.69
C VAL A 118 9.21 3.78 10.91
N SER A 119 9.69 4.54 11.90
CA SER A 119 9.30 5.94 12.06
C SER A 119 9.95 6.74 10.93
N LEU A 120 9.15 7.21 9.97
CA LEU A 120 9.62 8.24 9.04
C LEU A 120 10.00 9.49 9.85
N PRO A 121 11.07 10.22 9.50
CA PRO A 121 11.45 11.44 10.19
C PRO A 121 10.24 12.35 10.35
N ASP A 122 9.87 12.60 11.60
CA ASP A 122 8.68 13.37 11.95
C ASP A 122 8.85 14.79 11.43
N GLN A 123 8.00 15.26 10.51
CA GLN A 123 7.98 16.67 10.13
C GLN A 123 7.52 17.58 11.29
N GLY A 124 7.18 17.02 12.46
CA GLY A 124 6.72 17.74 13.65
C GLY A 124 7.70 17.85 14.82
N ARG A 125 8.88 17.18 14.82
CA ARG A 125 9.86 17.37 15.91
C ARG A 125 10.79 18.53 15.59
N GLN A 126 10.33 19.74 15.93
CA GLN A 126 11.20 20.89 16.11
C GLN A 126 12.19 20.60 17.26
N GLU A 127 13.36 20.07 16.93
CA GLU A 127 14.54 20.50 17.65
C GLU A 127 14.79 21.95 17.26
N LYS A 128 14.65 22.85 18.25
CA LYS A 128 15.06 24.25 18.12
C LYS A 128 16.57 24.33 17.94
N THR A 129 17.03 24.18 16.70
CA THR A 129 18.27 24.79 16.24
C THR A 129 17.97 25.53 14.95
N SER A 130 17.99 26.86 15.06
CA SER A 130 17.76 27.81 13.99
C SER A 130 18.90 27.73 12.97
N GLU A 131 18.62 27.17 11.80
CA GLU A 131 19.20 27.58 10.52
C GLU A 131 18.25 27.12 9.41
N THR A 132 17.57 28.08 8.76
CA THR A 132 16.71 27.86 7.59
C THR A 132 17.58 27.43 6.41
N LYS A 133 17.97 26.15 6.35
CA LYS A 133 18.43 25.51 5.12
C LYS A 133 17.19 24.97 4.39
N GLU A 134 17.03 25.35 3.13
CA GLU A 134 16.01 24.77 2.25
C GLU A 134 16.05 23.23 2.36
N PRO A 135 14.89 22.54 2.41
CA PRO A 135 14.85 21.11 2.55
C PRO A 135 15.59 20.46 1.37
N VAL A 136 16.61 19.67 1.67
CA VAL A 136 17.34 18.91 0.66
C VAL A 136 16.37 17.89 0.05
N VAL A 137 16.02 18.08 -1.23
CA VAL A 137 15.20 17.13 -1.96
C VAL A 137 16.08 15.96 -2.38
N VAL A 138 15.67 14.75 -1.98
CA VAL A 138 16.26 13.49 -2.42
C VAL A 138 15.39 12.95 -3.55
N GLU A 139 15.96 12.81 -4.73
CA GLU A 139 15.30 12.22 -5.90
C GLU A 139 15.81 10.78 -6.08
N ILE A 140 14.89 9.83 -6.21
CA ILE A 140 15.17 8.43 -6.51
C ILE A 140 14.59 8.13 -7.90
N GLU A 141 15.47 7.83 -8.86
CA GLU A 141 15.08 7.55 -10.25
C GLU A 141 14.34 6.22 -10.38
N THR A 142 14.81 5.18 -9.69
CA THR A 142 14.18 3.85 -9.67
C THR A 142 14.23 3.26 -8.28
N LEU A 143 13.09 2.76 -7.80
CA LEU A 143 12.99 1.94 -6.60
C LEU A 143 12.33 0.62 -6.97
N THR A 144 12.97 -0.49 -6.65
CA THR A 144 12.45 -1.84 -6.91
C THR A 144 12.37 -2.62 -5.60
N ILE A 145 11.26 -3.34 -5.40
CA ILE A 145 11.06 -4.30 -4.31
C ILE A 145 10.88 -5.68 -4.93
N ARG A 146 11.59 -6.68 -4.41
CA ARG A 146 11.49 -8.08 -4.85
C ARG A 146 11.21 -9.02 -3.69
N ASP A 147 10.38 -10.02 -3.98
CA ASP A 147 10.09 -11.19 -3.14
C ASP A 147 9.74 -10.82 -1.68
N GLY A 148 9.01 -9.70 -1.52
CA GLY A 148 8.63 -9.20 -0.21
C GLY A 148 7.48 -9.97 0.43
N LYS A 149 7.39 -9.83 1.75
CA LYS A 149 6.29 -10.31 2.59
C LYS A 149 5.76 -9.14 3.40
N VAL A 150 4.44 -9.04 3.48
CA VAL A 150 3.79 -8.03 4.31
C VAL A 150 2.70 -8.70 5.13
N ARG A 151 2.76 -8.49 6.44
CA ARG A 151 1.63 -8.78 7.33
C ARG A 151 0.94 -7.48 7.66
N PHE A 152 -0.29 -7.32 7.18
CA PHE A 152 -1.12 -6.17 7.48
C PHE A 152 -2.15 -6.54 8.55
N GLU A 153 -2.13 -5.84 9.68
CA GLU A 153 -3.12 -5.99 10.75
C GLU A 153 -3.98 -4.72 10.84
N ASP A 154 -5.28 -4.84 10.59
CA ASP A 154 -6.24 -3.77 10.74
C ASP A 154 -7.05 -3.91 12.02
N ARG A 155 -6.85 -2.99 12.96
CA ARG A 155 -7.59 -2.92 14.22
C ARG A 155 -8.72 -1.90 14.22
N SER A 156 -8.97 -1.22 13.10
CA SER A 156 -10.06 -0.24 12.95
C SER A 156 -11.43 -0.90 12.72
N ALA A 157 -11.45 -2.14 12.21
CA ALA A 157 -12.66 -2.91 12.03
C ALA A 157 -13.24 -3.42 13.36
N ALA A 158 -14.53 -3.84 13.33
CA ALA A 158 -15.22 -4.36 14.51
C ALA A 158 -14.52 -5.58 15.15
N ARG A 159 -13.79 -6.35 14.34
CA ARG A 159 -12.87 -7.41 14.75
C ARG A 159 -11.56 -7.21 13.98
N PRO A 160 -10.38 -7.39 14.62
CA PRO A 160 -9.11 -7.24 13.93
C PRO A 160 -9.01 -8.14 12.68
N VAL A 161 -8.54 -7.57 11.58
CA VAL A 161 -8.31 -8.30 10.32
C VAL A 161 -6.83 -8.47 10.13
N ILE A 162 -6.38 -9.68 9.80
CA ILE A 162 -4.98 -9.96 9.49
C ILE A 162 -4.91 -10.46 8.04
N LEU A 163 -4.23 -9.70 7.20
CA LEU A 163 -3.92 -10.05 5.82
C LEU A 163 -2.43 -10.37 5.70
N ARG A 164 -2.09 -11.39 4.92
CA ARG A 164 -0.71 -11.78 4.66
C ARG A 164 -0.47 -11.78 3.16
N PHE A 165 0.51 -11.00 2.75
CA PHE A 165 0.92 -10.85 1.38
C PHE A 165 2.28 -11.53 1.22
N ASP A 166 2.36 -12.46 0.28
CA ASP A 166 3.61 -13.02 -0.22
C ASP A 166 3.94 -12.40 -1.58
N ASP A 167 5.17 -12.60 -2.05
CA ASP A 167 5.61 -12.20 -3.38
C ASP A 167 5.29 -10.74 -3.71
N VAL A 168 5.52 -9.85 -2.74
CA VAL A 168 5.33 -8.42 -2.89
C VAL A 168 6.43 -7.88 -3.78
N ARG A 169 6.03 -7.38 -4.96
CA ARG A 169 6.92 -6.72 -5.92
C ARG A 169 6.45 -5.31 -6.20
N ALA A 170 7.41 -4.41 -6.37
CA ALA A 170 7.15 -3.03 -6.74
C ALA A 170 8.24 -2.52 -7.67
N ASP A 171 7.86 -1.78 -8.70
CA ASP A 171 8.76 -0.94 -9.49
C ASP A 171 8.22 0.48 -9.46
N VAL A 172 9.02 1.42 -9.00
CA VAL A 172 8.63 2.83 -8.82
C VAL A 172 9.66 3.72 -9.50
N GLU A 173 9.22 4.62 -10.37
CA GLU A 173 10.08 5.54 -11.10
C GLU A 173 9.84 6.99 -10.66
N LYS A 174 10.93 7.75 -10.45
CA LYS A 174 10.92 9.19 -10.16
C LYS A 174 10.12 9.56 -8.91
N ILE A 175 10.55 9.03 -7.77
CA ILE A 175 10.01 9.41 -6.47
C ILE A 175 10.94 10.44 -5.80
N ALA A 176 10.37 11.44 -5.14
CA ALA A 176 11.16 12.42 -4.39
C ALA A 176 10.66 12.59 -2.96
N PHE A 177 11.61 12.87 -2.08
CA PHE A 177 11.37 13.10 -0.67
C PHE A 177 12.06 14.41 -0.23
N PRO A 178 11.32 15.37 0.36
CA PRO A 178 9.86 15.48 0.40
C PRO A 178 9.23 15.51 -1.01
N SER A 179 7.92 15.27 -1.11
CA SER A 179 7.20 15.22 -2.39
C SER A 179 7.44 16.46 -3.26
N ALA A 180 7.95 16.24 -4.47
CA ALA A 180 8.13 17.25 -5.50
C ALA A 180 6.95 17.25 -6.49
N ASP A 181 6.77 18.36 -7.22
CA ASP A 181 5.76 18.47 -8.28
C ASP A 181 6.20 17.70 -9.53
N GLN A 182 6.05 16.38 -9.47
CA GLN A 182 6.41 15.46 -10.54
C GLN A 182 5.53 14.22 -10.50
N TRP A 183 5.41 13.55 -11.65
CA TRP A 183 4.72 12.27 -11.76
C TRP A 183 5.66 11.11 -11.42
N THR A 184 5.33 10.39 -10.36
CA THR A 184 5.93 9.11 -10.02
C THR A 184 5.12 8.00 -10.68
N LYS A 185 5.76 7.12 -11.45
CA LYS A 185 5.11 5.92 -11.99
C LYS A 185 5.33 4.75 -11.05
N TYR A 186 4.39 3.81 -11.03
CA TYR A 186 4.53 2.60 -10.25
C TYR A 186 3.84 1.41 -10.91
N ASP A 187 4.38 0.23 -10.66
CA ASP A 187 3.77 -1.08 -10.87
C ASP A 187 3.97 -1.90 -9.58
N LEU A 188 2.89 -2.45 -9.05
CA LEU A 188 2.84 -3.15 -7.77
C LEU A 188 2.10 -4.46 -7.96
N SER A 189 2.61 -5.54 -7.39
CA SER A 189 1.91 -6.82 -7.32
C SER A 189 2.19 -7.57 -6.03
N ALA A 190 1.24 -8.39 -5.58
CA ALA A 190 1.36 -9.24 -4.41
C ALA A 190 0.40 -10.43 -4.49
N LEU A 191 0.74 -11.51 -3.79
CA LEU A 191 -0.13 -12.66 -3.56
C LEU A 191 -0.75 -12.55 -2.16
N LEU A 192 -2.07 -12.35 -2.09
CA LEU A 192 -2.81 -12.35 -0.83
C LEU A 192 -3.19 -13.78 -0.44
N ASN A 193 -2.71 -14.22 0.71
CA ASN A 193 -3.00 -15.54 1.27
C ASN A 193 -4.44 -15.60 1.81
N GLY A 194 -5.27 -16.42 1.18
CA GLY A 194 -6.63 -16.74 1.61
C GLY A 194 -6.80 -18.20 2.05
N PRO A 195 -7.96 -18.55 2.63
CA PRO A 195 -8.29 -19.90 3.05
C PRO A 195 -8.33 -20.93 1.92
N ASP A 196 -8.82 -20.55 0.73
CA ASP A 196 -9.00 -21.45 -0.41
C ASP A 196 -8.04 -21.09 -1.57
N HIS A 197 -7.70 -19.81 -1.74
CA HIS A 197 -6.87 -19.32 -2.85
C HIS A 197 -5.73 -18.39 -2.39
N LYS A 198 -4.65 -18.34 -3.18
CA LYS A 198 -3.72 -17.21 -3.18
C LYS A 198 -4.17 -16.21 -4.24
N GLY A 199 -4.87 -15.17 -3.80
CA GLY A 199 -5.40 -14.13 -4.67
C GLY A 199 -4.30 -13.20 -5.18
N ILE A 200 -4.43 -12.68 -6.39
CA ILE A 200 -3.49 -11.71 -6.95
C ILE A 200 -4.05 -10.31 -6.74
N ILE A 201 -3.20 -9.44 -6.21
CA ILE A 201 -3.47 -8.01 -6.06
C ILE A 201 -2.42 -7.27 -6.87
N ALA A 202 -2.86 -6.40 -7.77
CA ALA A 202 -1.95 -5.58 -8.55
C ALA A 202 -2.48 -4.15 -8.71
N ALA A 203 -1.57 -3.19 -8.78
CA ALA A 203 -1.87 -1.81 -9.04
C ALA A 203 -0.75 -1.19 -9.89
N SER A 204 -1.12 -0.49 -10.96
CA SER A 204 -0.13 0.21 -11.79
C SER A 204 -0.68 1.56 -12.24
N GLY A 205 0.21 2.52 -12.43
CA GLY A 205 -0.21 3.87 -12.76
C GLY A 205 0.84 4.93 -12.52
N LYS A 206 0.36 6.16 -12.34
CA LYS A 206 1.17 7.30 -11.98
C LYS A 206 0.43 8.23 -11.03
N THR A 207 1.18 8.80 -10.11
CA THR A 207 0.68 9.77 -9.12
C THR A 207 1.64 10.94 -9.04
N ASN A 208 1.11 12.15 -9.00
CA ASN A 208 1.85 13.33 -8.56
C ASN A 208 1.58 13.52 -7.08
N PHE A 209 2.55 13.18 -6.22
CA PHE A 209 2.37 13.23 -4.77
C PHE A 209 2.31 14.65 -4.19
N LYS A 210 2.65 15.69 -4.98
CA LYS A 210 2.52 17.08 -4.56
C LYS A 210 1.12 17.63 -4.83
N THR A 211 0.53 17.29 -5.97
CA THR A 211 -0.81 17.74 -6.39
C THR A 211 -1.92 16.73 -6.09
N GLU A 212 -1.54 15.53 -5.62
CA GLU A 212 -2.41 14.38 -5.36
C GLU A 212 -3.13 13.81 -6.60
N GLU A 213 -2.79 14.30 -7.79
CA GLU A 213 -3.37 13.78 -9.04
C GLU A 213 -2.89 12.35 -9.29
N THR A 214 -3.82 11.47 -9.67
CA THR A 214 -3.56 10.04 -9.85
C THR A 214 -4.26 9.52 -11.09
N ARG A 215 -3.56 8.68 -11.85
CA ARG A 215 -4.13 7.84 -12.91
C ARG A 215 -3.60 6.43 -12.72
N ALA A 216 -4.47 5.51 -12.29
CA ALA A 216 -4.06 4.17 -11.94
C ALA A 216 -5.10 3.14 -12.35
N LYS A 217 -4.67 1.88 -12.41
CA LYS A 217 -5.50 0.71 -12.51
C LYS A 217 -5.20 -0.18 -11.32
N ALA A 218 -6.24 -0.71 -10.69
CA ALA A 218 -6.12 -1.71 -9.63
C ALA A 218 -6.89 -2.96 -10.02
N THR A 219 -6.32 -4.13 -9.74
CA THR A 219 -6.93 -5.41 -10.05
C THR A 219 -6.84 -6.37 -8.87
N LEU A 220 -7.93 -7.05 -8.58
CA LEU A 220 -8.00 -8.21 -7.71
C LEU A 220 -8.37 -9.41 -8.57
N LYS A 221 -7.73 -10.55 -8.34
CA LYS A 221 -8.07 -11.80 -9.02
C LYS A 221 -8.07 -12.95 -8.02
N ASN A 222 -9.14 -13.74 -8.01
CA ASN A 222 -9.31 -14.89 -7.12
C ASN A 222 -9.05 -14.57 -5.64
N VAL A 223 -9.50 -13.41 -5.16
CA VAL A 223 -9.30 -13.04 -3.76
C VAL A 223 -10.44 -13.58 -2.91
N ASP A 224 -10.12 -14.37 -1.89
CA ASP A 224 -11.13 -14.99 -1.02
C ASP A 224 -11.93 -13.97 -0.23
N LEU A 225 -13.24 -13.99 -0.44
CA LEU A 225 -14.19 -13.09 0.21
C LEU A 225 -14.27 -13.27 1.73
N PRO A 226 -14.10 -14.49 2.31
CA PRO A 226 -14.03 -14.68 3.76
C PRO A 226 -13.01 -13.79 4.50
N LEU A 227 -11.93 -13.36 3.83
CA LEU A 227 -10.94 -12.45 4.43
C LEU A 227 -11.53 -11.07 4.78
N PHE A 228 -12.59 -10.64 4.08
CA PHE A 228 -13.17 -9.32 4.21
C PHE A 228 -14.49 -9.29 4.97
N ARG A 229 -14.94 -10.42 5.55
CA ARG A 229 -16.18 -10.50 6.35
C ARG A 229 -16.33 -9.36 7.34
N PRO A 230 -15.29 -8.95 8.12
CA PRO A 230 -15.42 -7.86 9.09
C PRO A 230 -15.73 -6.48 8.49
N TYR A 231 -15.57 -6.31 7.16
CA TYR A 231 -15.88 -5.07 6.45
C TYR A 231 -17.24 -5.08 5.74
N ILE A 232 -17.75 -6.27 5.40
CA ILE A 232 -18.92 -6.41 4.51
C ILE A 232 -20.14 -6.98 5.22
N GLU A 233 -19.96 -7.89 6.19
CA GLU A 233 -21.08 -8.55 6.87
C GLU A 233 -21.73 -7.62 7.90
N LYS A 234 -23.06 -7.53 7.87
CA LYS A 234 -23.82 -6.81 8.90
C LYS A 234 -24.25 -7.77 10.01
N LYS A 235 -24.54 -7.21 11.19
CA LYS A 235 -25.09 -7.98 12.31
C LYS A 235 -26.42 -8.61 11.89
N GLY A 236 -26.51 -9.94 11.95
CA GLY A 236 -27.71 -10.70 11.59
C GLY A 236 -27.69 -11.28 10.17
N ASP A 237 -26.73 -10.91 9.32
CA ASP A 237 -26.54 -11.57 8.02
C ASP A 237 -26.00 -13.00 8.19
N LEU A 238 -26.33 -13.88 7.24
CA LEU A 238 -25.68 -15.17 7.08
C LEU A 238 -24.21 -14.95 6.70
N PRO A 239 -23.29 -15.69 7.35
CA PRO A 239 -21.88 -15.58 7.03
C PRO A 239 -21.59 -16.14 5.63
N ILE A 240 -20.70 -15.47 4.91
CA ILE A 240 -20.23 -15.91 3.60
C ILE A 240 -19.10 -16.93 3.81
N GLU A 241 -19.43 -18.22 3.80
CA GLU A 241 -18.47 -19.28 4.11
C GLU A 241 -17.37 -19.46 3.05
N LYS A 242 -17.75 -19.41 1.78
CA LYS A 242 -16.81 -19.52 0.65
C LYS A 242 -17.16 -18.54 -0.46
N GLY A 243 -16.22 -18.40 -1.38
CA GLY A 243 -16.34 -17.61 -2.59
C GLY A 243 -15.18 -16.63 -2.72
N PHE A 244 -14.97 -16.14 -3.93
CA PHE A 244 -13.86 -15.24 -4.25
C PHE A 244 -14.31 -14.10 -5.15
N ILE A 245 -13.52 -13.04 -5.15
CA ILE A 245 -13.78 -11.84 -5.94
C ILE A 245 -12.71 -11.64 -7.00
N ASP A 246 -13.17 -11.22 -8.16
CA ASP A 246 -12.34 -10.56 -9.17
C ASP A 246 -12.79 -9.10 -9.27
N MET A 247 -11.85 -8.18 -9.38
CA MET A 247 -12.18 -6.77 -9.49
C MET A 247 -11.21 -6.06 -10.41
N ASN A 248 -11.72 -5.16 -11.25
CA ASN A 248 -10.91 -4.23 -12.04
C ASN A 248 -11.44 -2.82 -11.81
N VAL A 249 -10.56 -1.87 -11.46
CA VAL A 249 -10.92 -0.48 -11.24
C VAL A 249 -9.93 0.42 -11.95
N ASN A 250 -10.42 1.40 -12.70
CA ASN A 250 -9.60 2.49 -13.24
C ASN A 250 -9.79 3.70 -12.35
N VAL A 251 -8.75 4.16 -11.66
CA VAL A 251 -8.79 5.27 -10.72
C VAL A 251 -8.27 6.53 -11.40
N GLY A 252 -9.10 7.57 -11.46
CA GLY A 252 -8.69 8.93 -11.80
C GLY A 252 -8.93 9.86 -10.62
N VAL A 253 -7.88 10.59 -10.21
CA VAL A 253 -7.99 11.69 -9.25
C VAL A 253 -7.44 12.94 -9.91
N ALA A 254 -8.25 13.99 -9.96
CA ALA A 254 -7.87 15.29 -10.49
C ALA A 254 -8.58 16.38 -9.70
N LYS A 255 -7.86 17.44 -9.32
CA LYS A 255 -8.39 18.53 -8.49
C LYS A 255 -9.14 18.01 -7.25
N LYS A 256 -8.56 16.99 -6.60
CA LYS A 256 -9.13 16.29 -5.43
C LYS A 256 -10.49 15.63 -5.65
N HIS A 257 -10.97 15.54 -6.88
CA HIS A 257 -12.14 14.76 -7.23
C HIS A 257 -11.72 13.39 -7.73
N ILE A 258 -12.25 12.34 -7.12
CA ILE A 258 -12.04 10.96 -7.55
C ILE A 258 -13.17 10.53 -8.50
N ARG A 259 -12.80 9.84 -9.59
CA ARG A 259 -13.71 9.07 -10.43
C ARG A 259 -13.07 7.72 -10.74
N ALA A 260 -13.68 6.66 -10.24
CA ALA A 260 -13.16 5.31 -10.34
C ALA A 260 -14.23 4.31 -10.81
N PRO A 261 -14.47 4.20 -12.13
CA PRO A 261 -15.28 3.13 -12.69
C PRO A 261 -14.61 1.77 -12.51
N GLY A 262 -15.40 0.76 -12.18
CA GLY A 262 -14.91 -0.59 -11.98
C GLY A 262 -15.97 -1.66 -12.19
N ILE A 263 -15.48 -2.89 -12.26
CA ILE A 263 -16.27 -4.12 -12.35
C ILE A 263 -15.83 -5.01 -11.20
N LEU A 264 -16.78 -5.47 -10.39
CA LEU A 264 -16.61 -6.45 -9.33
C LEU A 264 -17.37 -7.71 -9.71
N VAL A 265 -16.73 -8.86 -9.67
CA VAL A 265 -17.35 -10.16 -9.90
C VAL A 265 -17.28 -10.96 -8.61
N LEU A 266 -18.43 -11.42 -8.15
CA LEU A 266 -18.53 -12.36 -7.04
C LEU A 266 -18.67 -13.76 -7.62
N ASN A 267 -17.80 -14.68 -7.24
CA ASN A 267 -17.77 -16.05 -7.75
C ASN A 267 -17.99 -17.05 -6.62
N ASP A 268 -18.72 -18.12 -6.95
CA ASP A 268 -18.81 -19.35 -6.15
C ASP A 268 -19.18 -19.14 -4.67
N LEU A 269 -20.08 -18.18 -4.42
CA LEU A 269 -20.50 -17.82 -3.07
C LEU A 269 -21.22 -19.00 -2.39
N GLN A 270 -20.79 -19.31 -1.17
CA GLN A 270 -21.47 -20.27 -0.29
C GLN A 270 -21.74 -19.61 1.05
N PHE A 271 -22.91 -19.90 1.63
CA PHE A 271 -23.36 -19.28 2.86
C PHE A 271 -23.47 -20.30 3.97
N GLY A 272 -23.19 -19.88 5.20
CA GLY A 272 -23.39 -20.71 6.37
C GLY A 272 -24.86 -21.04 6.62
N SER A 273 -25.10 -22.00 7.50
CA SER A 273 -26.44 -22.41 7.93
C SER A 273 -26.55 -22.29 9.45
N GLY A 274 -27.56 -21.56 9.95
CA GLY A 274 -27.80 -21.45 11.39
C GLY A 274 -29.28 -21.17 11.68
N LYS A 275 -29.88 -21.94 12.60
CA LYS A 275 -31.19 -21.62 13.17
C LYS A 275 -31.05 -20.33 14.00
N GLY A 276 -31.78 -19.28 13.66
CA GLY A 276 -31.78 -18.00 14.39
C GLY A 276 -30.86 -16.91 13.82
N MET A 277 -30.12 -17.18 12.74
CA MET A 277 -29.48 -16.14 11.92
C MET A 277 -30.52 -15.58 10.93
N GLY A 278 -30.41 -14.32 10.51
CA GLY A 278 -31.28 -13.77 9.46
C GLY A 278 -31.15 -14.56 8.15
N ASP A 279 -32.11 -14.44 7.22
CA ASP A 279 -32.02 -15.06 5.88
C ASP A 279 -31.44 -14.08 4.85
N THR A 280 -30.62 -13.13 5.29
CA THR A 280 -30.02 -12.10 4.44
C THR A 280 -28.51 -12.25 4.34
N VAL A 281 -27.94 -11.85 3.20
CA VAL A 281 -26.50 -11.76 2.95
C VAL A 281 -26.24 -10.34 2.46
N LEU A 282 -25.38 -9.60 3.17
CA LEU A 282 -25.14 -8.17 2.90
C LEU A 282 -26.43 -7.32 2.99
N GLY A 283 -27.41 -7.76 3.79
CA GLY A 283 -28.74 -7.15 3.88
C GLY A 283 -29.70 -7.49 2.73
N ILE A 284 -29.40 -8.49 1.89
CA ILE A 284 -30.22 -8.90 0.76
C ILE A 284 -30.73 -10.33 0.99
N PRO A 285 -32.01 -10.65 0.72
CA PRO A 285 -32.54 -12.00 0.90
C PRO A 285 -31.71 -13.06 0.17
N ARG A 286 -31.34 -14.13 0.89
CA ARG A 286 -30.48 -15.20 0.40
C ARG A 286 -31.01 -15.81 -0.89
N SER A 287 -32.32 -16.06 -0.96
CA SER A 287 -32.99 -16.62 -2.15
C SER A 287 -32.71 -15.80 -3.41
N MET A 288 -32.60 -14.47 -3.26
CA MET A 288 -32.34 -13.53 -4.34
C MET A 288 -30.88 -13.61 -4.80
N VAL A 289 -29.94 -13.63 -3.85
CA VAL A 289 -28.50 -13.81 -4.14
C VAL A 289 -28.27 -15.17 -4.83
N LEU A 290 -28.91 -16.24 -4.34
CA LEU A 290 -28.87 -17.56 -4.97
C LEU A 290 -29.49 -17.56 -6.37
N GLY A 291 -30.56 -16.81 -6.60
CA GLY A 291 -31.18 -16.64 -7.91
C GLY A 291 -30.22 -16.01 -8.93
N LEU A 292 -29.50 -14.97 -8.51
CA LEU A 292 -28.49 -14.31 -9.34
C LEU A 292 -27.31 -15.24 -9.65
N LEU A 293 -26.79 -15.96 -8.65
CA LEU A 293 -25.74 -16.95 -8.86
C LEU A 293 -26.17 -18.02 -9.86
N LYS A 294 -27.39 -18.57 -9.72
CA LYS A 294 -27.91 -19.59 -10.66
C LYS A 294 -28.03 -19.06 -12.09
N SER A 295 -28.54 -17.84 -12.25
CA SER A 295 -28.70 -17.19 -13.56
C SER A 295 -27.36 -16.85 -14.22
N GLY A 296 -26.38 -16.41 -13.42
CA GLY A 296 -25.06 -15.98 -13.88
C GLY A 296 -23.99 -17.07 -13.94
N GLY A 297 -24.36 -18.36 -13.87
CA GLY A 297 -23.37 -19.46 -13.90
C GLY A 297 -22.43 -19.47 -12.70
N ASN A 298 -23.00 -19.28 -11.50
CA ASN A 298 -22.34 -19.09 -10.22
C ASN A 298 -21.52 -17.80 -10.06
N LYS A 299 -21.85 -16.78 -10.87
CA LYS A 299 -21.19 -15.47 -10.87
C LYS A 299 -22.19 -14.33 -10.77
N ILE A 300 -21.79 -13.25 -10.11
CA ILE A 300 -22.54 -11.99 -10.06
C ILE A 300 -21.60 -10.86 -10.48
N ASP A 301 -21.84 -10.31 -11.67
CA ASP A 301 -21.09 -9.16 -12.19
C ASP A 301 -21.73 -7.83 -11.77
N LEU A 302 -20.95 -6.95 -11.15
CA LEU A 302 -21.39 -5.68 -10.61
C LEU A 302 -20.54 -4.55 -11.19
N ASN A 303 -21.14 -3.73 -12.05
CA ASN A 303 -20.53 -2.50 -12.53
C ASN A 303 -20.78 -1.39 -11.51
N PHE A 304 -19.74 -0.64 -11.15
CA PHE A 304 -19.86 0.49 -10.23
C PHE A 304 -18.98 1.65 -10.67
N ILE A 305 -19.33 2.84 -10.18
CA ILE A 305 -18.50 4.05 -10.32
C ILE A 305 -18.43 4.70 -8.95
N ILE A 306 -17.23 4.77 -8.38
CA ILE A 306 -16.98 5.60 -7.20
C ILE A 306 -16.70 7.01 -7.71
N GLU A 307 -17.41 7.99 -7.20
CA GLU A 307 -17.22 9.38 -7.58
C GLU A 307 -17.47 10.31 -6.39
N GLY A 308 -16.61 11.30 -6.21
CA GLY A 308 -16.80 12.31 -5.17
C GLY A 308 -15.54 13.14 -4.89
N ASP A 309 -15.70 14.09 -3.97
CA ASP A 309 -14.67 15.02 -3.54
C ASP A 309 -13.89 14.46 -2.34
N LEU A 310 -12.56 14.39 -2.45
CA LEU A 310 -11.66 13.89 -1.41
C LEU A 310 -11.45 14.90 -0.27
N ASP A 311 -11.71 16.20 -0.48
CA ASP A 311 -11.67 17.21 0.58
C ASP A 311 -12.93 17.19 1.45
N ASN A 312 -13.99 16.53 0.99
CA ASN A 312 -15.23 16.44 1.76
C ASN A 312 -15.05 15.45 2.93
N PRO A 313 -15.11 15.89 4.20
CA PRO A 313 -14.90 15.00 5.35
C PRO A 313 -16.01 13.94 5.52
N ARG A 314 -17.15 14.10 4.85
CA ARG A 314 -18.22 13.10 4.81
C ARG A 314 -18.04 12.09 3.67
N PHE A 315 -17.08 12.31 2.78
CA PHE A 315 -16.80 11.38 1.70
C PHE A 315 -15.99 10.19 2.22
N SER A 316 -16.57 9.00 2.11
CA SER A 316 -15.92 7.74 2.46
C SER A 316 -15.91 6.82 1.25
N ILE A 317 -14.72 6.43 0.79
CA ILE A 317 -14.56 5.50 -0.34
C ILE A 317 -15.25 4.17 -0.03
N ARG A 318 -15.08 3.66 1.20
CA ARG A 318 -15.68 2.40 1.66
C ARG A 318 -17.22 2.44 1.57
N GLU A 319 -17.84 3.47 2.11
CA GLU A 319 -19.31 3.60 2.12
C GLU A 319 -19.85 3.80 0.71
N ASN A 320 -19.16 4.58 -0.12
CA ASN A 320 -19.53 4.75 -1.52
C ASN A 320 -19.42 3.45 -2.30
N LEU A 321 -18.37 2.66 -2.10
CA LEU A 321 -18.23 1.34 -2.75
C LEU A 321 -19.35 0.40 -2.34
N LEU A 322 -19.64 0.26 -1.04
CA LEU A 322 -20.75 -0.55 -0.54
C LEU A 322 -22.09 -0.09 -1.13
N LYS A 323 -22.38 1.22 -1.08
CA LYS A 323 -23.60 1.78 -1.64
C LYS A 323 -23.74 1.50 -3.14
N ARG A 324 -22.69 1.75 -3.93
CA ARG A 324 -22.72 1.59 -5.39
C ARG A 324 -22.84 0.13 -5.79
N THR A 325 -22.17 -0.78 -5.08
CA THR A 325 -22.30 -2.22 -5.31
C THR A 325 -23.68 -2.73 -4.91
N THR A 326 -24.27 -2.26 -3.79
CA THR A 326 -25.67 -2.56 -3.45
C THR A 326 -26.64 -2.08 -4.53
N VAL A 327 -26.46 -0.86 -5.06
CA VAL A 327 -27.29 -0.33 -6.16
C VAL A 327 -27.11 -1.16 -7.44
N ALA A 328 -25.88 -1.53 -7.79
CA ALA A 328 -25.61 -2.37 -8.95
C ALA A 328 -26.28 -3.76 -8.83
N LEU A 329 -26.25 -4.31 -7.62
CA LEU A 329 -26.89 -5.57 -7.29
C LEU A 329 -28.42 -5.45 -7.40
N ALA A 330 -29.01 -4.37 -6.87
CA ALA A 330 -30.44 -4.08 -7.04
C ALA A 330 -30.85 -3.96 -8.51
N GLY A 331 -30.06 -3.27 -9.32
CA GLY A 331 -30.30 -3.16 -10.76
C GLY A 331 -30.23 -4.51 -11.49
N LYS A 332 -29.28 -5.39 -11.13
CA LYS A 332 -29.23 -6.77 -11.66
C LYS A 332 -30.46 -7.60 -11.31
N MET A 333 -31.18 -7.21 -10.25
CA MET A 333 -32.41 -7.85 -9.81
C MET A 333 -33.67 -7.25 -10.45
N GLY A 334 -33.52 -6.28 -11.38
CA GLY A 334 -34.64 -5.62 -12.05
C GLY A 334 -35.33 -4.55 -11.20
N LEU A 335 -34.78 -4.20 -10.04
CA LEU A 335 -35.29 -3.10 -9.21
C LEU A 335 -34.81 -1.77 -9.79
N SER A 336 -35.71 -0.79 -9.89
CA SER A 336 -35.35 0.51 -10.45
C SER A 336 -34.52 1.34 -9.44
N VAL A 337 -33.63 2.18 -9.96
CA VAL A 337 -32.81 3.10 -9.15
C VAL A 337 -33.69 4.07 -8.34
N LYS A 338 -34.90 4.38 -8.83
CA LYS A 338 -35.87 5.23 -8.16
C LYS A 338 -36.45 4.57 -6.91
N GLU A 339 -36.77 3.28 -6.97
CA GLU A 339 -37.27 2.50 -5.82
C GLU A 339 -36.20 2.32 -4.73
N VAL A 340 -34.93 2.13 -5.12
CA VAL A 340 -33.80 2.03 -4.17
C VAL A 340 -33.47 3.38 -3.52
N GLY A 341 -33.56 4.47 -4.29
CA GLY A 341 -33.36 5.84 -3.80
C GLY A 341 -34.49 6.31 -2.88
N GLU A 342 -35.74 6.01 -3.23
CA GLU A 342 -36.92 6.34 -2.42
C GLU A 342 -36.99 5.50 -1.14
N GLY A 343 -36.55 4.24 -1.12
CA GLY A 343 -36.43 3.44 0.11
C GLY A 343 -35.30 3.90 1.06
N MET A 344 -34.35 4.70 0.58
CA MET A 344 -33.30 5.33 1.40
C MET A 344 -33.63 6.75 1.87
N VAL A 345 -34.51 7.48 1.16
CA VAL A 345 -34.83 8.89 1.44
C VAL A 345 -36.23 9.06 2.06
N SER A 346 -37.18 8.22 1.67
CA SER A 346 -38.45 8.06 2.38
C SER A 346 -38.33 6.84 3.28
N GLY A 347 -38.67 6.96 4.55
CA GLY A 347 -38.73 5.81 5.47
C GLY A 347 -39.86 4.83 5.11
N THR A 348 -39.95 4.37 3.86
CA THR A 348 -40.83 3.29 3.42
C THR A 348 -40.16 1.96 3.70
N SER A 349 -40.11 1.74 5.00
CA SER A 349 -39.60 0.63 5.74
C SER A 349 -40.37 -0.67 5.52
N LYS A 350 -41.46 -0.81 4.75
CA LYS A 350 -42.28 -2.04 4.85
C LYS A 350 -41.61 -3.39 4.49
N LEU A 351 -40.52 -3.42 3.73
CA LEU A 351 -39.70 -4.64 3.53
C LEU A 351 -38.50 -4.76 4.51
N PHE A 352 -38.20 -3.71 5.28
CA PHE A 352 -37.10 -3.64 6.28
C PHE A 352 -37.57 -3.30 7.72
N GLU A 353 -38.86 -3.06 7.97
CA GLU A 353 -39.45 -2.67 9.28
C GLU A 353 -39.85 -3.89 10.10
N GLU A 354 -40.21 -4.99 9.45
CA GLU A 354 -40.48 -6.26 10.14
C GLU A 354 -39.21 -6.80 10.84
N THR A 355 -38.03 -6.44 10.35
CA THR A 355 -36.74 -6.80 10.98
C THR A 355 -36.35 -5.88 12.14
N THR A 356 -36.92 -4.67 12.26
CA THR A 356 -36.61 -3.75 13.37
C THR A 356 -37.63 -3.80 14.52
N LYS A 357 -38.88 -4.22 14.27
CA LYS A 357 -39.88 -4.41 15.35
C LYS A 357 -39.52 -5.54 16.33
N THR A 358 -38.82 -6.57 15.88
CA THR A 358 -38.37 -7.68 16.75
C THR A 358 -37.27 -7.26 17.73
N ILE A 359 -36.55 -6.16 17.45
CA ILE A 359 -35.43 -5.69 18.28
C ILE A 359 -35.90 -4.71 19.39
N LYS A 360 -37.00 -3.97 19.18
CA LYS A 360 -37.56 -3.08 20.23
C LYS A 360 -38.25 -3.83 21.38
N GLY A 361 -38.57 -5.12 21.22
CA GLY A 361 -39.12 -5.96 22.29
C GLY A 361 -38.08 -6.56 23.24
N LEU A 362 -36.77 -6.42 22.96
CA LEU A 362 -35.68 -7.01 23.75
C LEU A 362 -34.98 -6.02 24.70
N PHE A 363 -35.50 -4.78 24.82
CA PHE A 363 -35.03 -3.79 25.79
C PHE A 363 -36.15 -3.21 26.66
N THR A 364 -37.27 -3.92 26.77
CA THR A 364 -38.29 -3.70 27.80
C THR A 364 -38.66 -5.02 28.48
N LYS A 365 -37.65 -5.67 29.07
CA LYS A 365 -37.61 -6.07 30.48
C LYS A 365 -36.21 -6.57 30.85
#